data_AF-A0A2M8S9D2-F1
#
_entry.id   AF-A0A2M8S9D2-F1
#
_cell.length_a   1.000
_cell.length_b   1.000
_cell.length_c   1.000
_cell.angle_alpha   90.00
_cell.angle_beta   90.00
_cell.angle_gamma   90.00
#
_symmetry.space_group_name_H-M   'P 1'
#
loop_
_entity.id
_entity.type
_entity.pdbx_description
1 polymer ?
#
loop_
_entity_poly.entity_id
_entity_poly.type
_entity_poly.pdbx_seq_one_letter_code
_entity_poly.pdbx_strand_id
1 'polypeptide(L)'
;MPDGVGIMGVRAVVLLVKGMKNAYRCTFIALVAGSLVGGIHMAVSRSLRGSSMPVDAVVYTTVLTLIVFLLFRIPAIWQGVNFENQEGDKKTGKHAAAIALAASGLLTLTIQFLMAPTHTIRGVNYADVWHGALTIIGGGLILMGGLSAFLPRFSNTPVRKPLVEET
;
A
#
# COMPACT_ATOMS: atom_id res chain seq x y z
N MET A 1 -12.51 -10.41 14.11
CA MET A 1 -11.95 -9.21 14.81
C MET A 1 -10.58 -8.96 14.21
N PRO A 2 -10.23 -7.73 13.78
CA PRO A 2 -8.87 -7.44 13.35
C PRO A 2 -7.93 -7.63 14.53
N ASP A 3 -6.86 -8.39 14.33
CA ASP A 3 -5.75 -8.49 15.26
C ASP A 3 -5.05 -7.13 15.37
N GLY A 4 -4.45 -6.84 16.53
CA GLY A 4 -3.83 -5.52 16.78
C GLY A 4 -2.77 -5.12 15.74
N VAL A 5 -2.15 -6.11 15.08
CA VAL A 5 -1.19 -5.92 13.98
C VAL A 5 -1.87 -5.34 12.74
N GLY A 6 -3.07 -5.79 12.38
CA GLY A 6 -3.84 -5.26 11.25
C GLY A 6 -4.20 -3.78 11.43
N ILE A 7 -4.68 -3.40 12.63
CA ILE A 7 -5.00 -2.00 12.95
C ILE A 7 -3.74 -1.13 12.88
N MET A 8 -2.62 -1.63 13.39
CA MET A 8 -1.32 -0.95 13.30
C MET A 8 -0.87 -0.76 11.86
N GLY A 9 -1.08 -1.76 10.99
CA GLY A 9 -0.77 -1.68 9.56
C GLY A 9 -1.56 -0.56 8.86
N VAL A 10 -2.89 -0.49 9.08
CA VAL A 10 -3.73 0.58 8.52
C VAL A 10 -3.24 1.95 8.99
N ARG A 11 -2.96 2.09 10.29
CA ARG A 11 -2.42 3.34 10.84
C ARG A 11 -1.08 3.70 10.22
N ALA A 12 -0.19 2.74 9.99
CA ALA A 12 1.11 2.97 9.36
C ALA A 12 0.96 3.53 7.93
N VAL A 13 0.05 2.97 7.13
CA VAL A 13 -0.26 3.49 5.78
C VAL A 13 -0.79 4.92 5.84
N VAL A 14 -1.71 5.22 6.76
CA VAL A 14 -2.22 6.59 6.95
C VAL A 14 -1.11 7.57 7.31
N LEU A 15 -0.18 7.16 8.19
CA LEU A 15 0.96 8.00 8.55
C LEU A 15 1.92 8.22 7.39
N LEU A 16 2.14 7.22 6.53
CA LEU A 16 2.94 7.34 5.30
C LEU A 16 2.32 8.32 4.31
N VAL A 17 1.02 8.18 4.04
CA VAL A 17 0.29 9.08 3.13
C VAL A 17 0.32 10.52 3.65
N LYS A 18 0.27 10.71 4.97
CA LYS A 18 0.34 12.03 5.61
C LYS A 18 1.78 12.56 5.78
N GLY A 19 2.80 11.78 5.44
CA GLY A 19 4.20 12.20 5.58
C GLY A 19 4.62 12.48 7.02
N MET A 20 4.07 11.76 8.00
CA MET A 20 4.30 12.03 9.42
C MET A 20 5.68 11.55 9.91
N LYS A 21 6.30 12.25 10.85
CA LYS A 21 7.64 11.93 11.42
C LYS A 21 7.86 10.50 11.91
N ASN A 22 6.80 9.80 12.33
CA ASN A 22 6.87 8.43 12.82
C ASN A 22 6.42 7.38 11.80
N ALA A 23 6.06 7.79 10.58
CA ALA A 23 5.47 6.91 9.57
C ALA A 23 6.38 5.72 9.23
N TYR A 24 7.67 5.99 9.00
CA TYR A 24 8.64 4.95 8.67
C TYR A 24 8.80 3.93 9.80
N ARG A 25 8.95 4.40 11.05
CA ARG A 25 9.07 3.52 12.23
C ARG A 25 7.82 2.67 12.43
N CYS A 26 6.63 3.27 12.36
CA CYS A 26 5.37 2.53 12.49
C CYS A 26 5.22 1.48 11.38
N THR A 27 5.60 1.81 10.15
CA THR A 27 5.53 0.86 9.02
C THR A 27 6.51 -0.29 9.20
N PHE A 28 7.75 0.00 9.58
CA PHE A 28 8.75 -1.02 9.82
C PHE A 28 8.30 -2.01 10.90
N ILE A 29 7.80 -1.51 12.04
CA ILE A 29 7.28 -2.35 13.13
C ILE A 29 6.08 -3.19 12.63
N ALA A 30 5.17 -2.59 11.87
CA ALA A 30 4.02 -3.31 11.33
C ALA A 30 4.43 -4.43 10.37
N LEU A 31 5.41 -4.19 9.50
CA LEU A 31 5.91 -5.19 8.55
C LEU A 31 6.65 -6.32 9.26
N VAL A 32 7.46 -6.03 10.27
CA VAL A 32 8.14 -7.07 11.08
C VAL A 32 7.11 -7.90 11.84
N ALA A 33 6.19 -7.27 12.57
CA ALA A 33 5.16 -7.96 13.33
C ALA A 33 4.25 -8.81 12.42
N GLY A 34 3.80 -8.25 11.28
CA GLY A 34 3.00 -8.95 10.29
C GLY A 34 3.73 -10.14 9.67
N SER A 35 5.01 -9.99 9.35
CA SER A 35 5.83 -11.10 8.82
C SER A 35 5.98 -12.24 9.82
N LEU A 36 6.19 -11.93 11.10
CA LEU A 36 6.31 -12.92 12.17
C LEU A 36 4.99 -13.67 12.38
N VAL A 37 3.89 -12.93 12.56
CA VAL A 37 2.55 -13.51 12.75
C VAL A 37 2.15 -14.36 11.54
N GLY A 38 2.32 -13.83 10.34
CA GLY A 38 2.05 -14.55 9.09
C GLY A 38 2.92 -15.81 8.92
N GLY A 39 4.20 -15.73 9.27
CA GLY A 39 5.13 -16.87 9.24
C GLY A 39 4.70 -17.99 10.20
N ILE A 40 4.24 -17.64 11.41
CA ILE A 40 3.69 -18.61 12.36
C ILE A 40 2.43 -19.27 11.79
N HIS A 41 1.50 -18.46 11.25
CA HIS A 41 0.29 -19.01 10.60
C HIS A 41 0.63 -19.98 9.46
N MET A 42 1.63 -19.65 8.64
CA MET A 42 2.11 -20.51 7.56
C MET A 42 2.72 -21.82 8.10
N ALA A 43 3.61 -21.75 9.09
CA ALA A 43 4.25 -22.93 9.68
C ALA A 43 3.24 -23.89 10.32
N VAL A 44 2.30 -23.34 11.10
CA VAL A 44 1.23 -24.14 11.73
C VAL A 44 0.32 -24.75 10.66
N SER A 45 -0.06 -23.98 9.63
CA SER A 45 -0.89 -24.48 8.52
C SER A 45 -0.24 -25.67 7.80
N ARG A 46 1.05 -25.56 7.47
CA ARG A 46 1.82 -26.65 6.85
C ARG A 46 1.91 -27.88 7.75
N SER A 47 2.11 -27.68 9.05
CA SER A 47 2.21 -28.77 10.02
C SER A 47 0.89 -29.53 10.16
N LEU A 48 -0.25 -28.85 10.04
CA LEU A 48 -1.58 -29.45 10.17
C LEU A 48 -2.12 -30.05 8.86
N ARG A 49 -1.81 -29.44 7.71
CA ARG A 49 -2.44 -29.76 6.42
C ARG A 49 -1.49 -30.38 5.39
N GLY A 50 -0.20 -30.51 5.72
CA GLY A 50 0.86 -30.98 4.82
C GLY A 50 1.23 -29.99 3.71
N SER A 51 0.36 -29.03 3.38
CA SER A 51 0.58 -27.95 2.43
C SER A 51 -0.10 -26.67 2.89
N SER A 52 0.45 -25.51 2.50
CA SER A 52 -0.19 -24.22 2.69
C SER A 52 -1.19 -23.93 1.57
N MET A 53 -2.41 -23.51 1.93
CA MET A 53 -3.27 -22.70 1.05
C MET A 53 -2.68 -21.28 0.87
N PRO A 54 -3.17 -20.40 -0.04
CA PRO A 54 -2.48 -19.20 -0.55
C PRO A 54 -2.08 -18.08 0.45
N VAL A 55 -2.18 -18.31 1.76
CA VAL A 55 -1.58 -17.51 2.84
C VAL A 55 -0.10 -17.23 2.60
N ASP A 56 0.61 -18.13 1.93
CA ASP A 56 2.01 -17.96 1.55
C ASP A 56 2.24 -16.66 0.75
N ALA A 57 1.32 -16.30 -0.15
CA ALA A 57 1.45 -15.08 -0.96
C ALA A 57 1.39 -13.81 -0.10
N VAL A 58 0.55 -13.79 0.94
CA VAL A 58 0.45 -12.65 1.87
C VAL A 58 1.73 -12.49 2.69
N VAL A 59 2.31 -13.60 3.16
CA VAL A 59 3.59 -13.59 3.89
C VAL A 59 4.71 -13.12 2.96
N TYR A 60 4.81 -13.67 1.74
CA TYR A 60 5.86 -13.31 0.78
C TYR A 60 5.79 -11.84 0.37
N THR A 61 4.59 -11.31 0.12
CA THR A 61 4.43 -9.89 -0.22
C THR A 61 4.74 -8.97 0.95
N THR A 62 4.42 -9.38 2.19
CA THR A 62 4.79 -8.63 3.40
C THR A 62 6.31 -8.59 3.59
N VAL A 63 6.98 -9.75 3.44
CA VAL A 63 8.46 -9.85 3.52
C VAL A 63 9.12 -9.06 2.40
N LEU A 64 8.62 -9.14 1.17
CA LEU A 64 9.12 -8.34 0.05
C LEU A 64 9.00 -6.84 0.36
N THR A 65 7.86 -6.41 0.91
CA THR A 65 7.65 -5.01 1.28
C THR A 65 8.60 -4.58 2.40
N LEU A 66 8.86 -5.45 3.38
CA LEU A 66 9.87 -5.22 4.42
C LEU A 66 11.27 -5.03 3.81
N ILE A 67 11.65 -5.86 2.85
CA ILE A 67 12.93 -5.73 2.12
C ILE A 67 13.00 -4.38 1.40
N VAL A 68 11.94 -3.97 0.69
CA VAL A 68 11.90 -2.66 0.02
C VAL A 68 12.08 -1.52 1.02
N PHE A 69 11.41 -1.58 2.18
CA PHE A 69 11.57 -0.56 3.23
C PHE A 69 12.98 -0.56 3.82
N LEU A 70 13.64 -1.72 3.94
CA LEU A 70 15.04 -1.81 4.36
C LEU A 70 15.98 -1.18 3.32
N LEU A 71 15.73 -1.39 2.02
CA LEU A 71 16.49 -0.74 0.94
C LEU A 71 16.35 0.79 0.99
N PHE A 72 15.16 1.31 1.30
CA PHE A 72 14.95 2.75 1.52
C PHE A 72 15.80 3.34 2.65
N ARG A 73 16.31 2.52 3.57
CA ARG A 73 17.19 2.97 4.66
C ARG A 73 18.64 3.18 4.21
N ILE A 74 19.02 2.75 3.00
CA ILE A 74 20.36 3.01 2.46
C ILE A 74 20.56 4.53 2.36
N PRO A 75 21.69 5.10 2.85
CA PRO A 75 21.87 6.55 2.96
C PRO A 75 21.58 7.34 1.68
N ALA A 76 21.95 6.79 0.51
CA ALA A 76 21.70 7.40 -0.79
C ALA A 76 20.21 7.52 -1.14
N ILE A 77 19.37 6.58 -0.68
CA ILE A 77 17.93 6.57 -0.95
C ILE A 77 17.17 7.31 0.15
N TRP A 78 17.64 7.23 1.40
CA TRP A 78 17.02 7.85 2.57
C TRP A 78 16.77 9.35 2.39
N GLN A 79 17.66 10.06 1.70
CA GLN A 79 17.50 11.49 1.41
C GLN A 79 16.19 11.82 0.65
N GLY A 80 15.68 10.91 -0.19
CA GLY A 80 14.45 11.10 -0.95
C GLY A 80 13.17 10.64 -0.23
N VAL A 81 13.29 9.91 0.88
CA VAL A 81 12.16 9.33 1.63
C VAL A 81 12.22 9.63 3.13
N ASN A 82 13.01 10.63 3.53
CA ASN A 82 13.17 11.00 4.93
C ASN A 82 11.91 11.73 5.43
N PHE A 83 11.24 11.14 6.42
CA PHE A 83 10.05 11.71 7.07
C PHE A 83 10.37 12.59 8.29
N GLU A 84 11.63 12.76 8.68
CA GLU A 84 12.02 13.52 9.88
C GLU A 84 11.81 15.03 9.73
N ASN A 85 11.88 15.55 8.48
CA ASN A 85 11.65 16.96 8.17
C ASN A 85 10.25 17.14 7.56
N GLN A 86 9.36 17.87 8.23
CA GLN A 86 7.92 17.95 7.91
C GLN A 86 7.55 18.89 6.74
N GLU A 87 8.47 19.15 5.82
CA GLU A 87 8.24 20.04 4.67
C GLU A 87 7.91 19.23 3.42
N GLY A 88 6.82 18.45 3.50
CA GLY A 88 6.30 17.77 2.32
C GLY A 88 5.73 18.79 1.34
N ASP A 89 6.44 19.05 0.23
CA ASP A 89 5.89 19.85 -0.87
C ASP A 89 4.57 19.23 -1.37
N LYS A 90 3.54 20.06 -1.51
CA LYS A 90 2.20 19.66 -1.98
C LYS A 90 2.26 19.04 -3.39
N LYS A 91 3.30 19.35 -4.18
CA LYS A 91 3.56 18.73 -5.49
C LYS A 91 4.02 17.26 -5.36
N THR A 92 4.88 16.96 -4.39
CA THR A 92 5.36 15.60 -4.09
C THR A 92 4.20 14.67 -3.71
N GLY A 93 3.26 15.15 -2.88
CA GLY A 93 2.07 14.36 -2.50
C GLY A 93 1.15 14.03 -3.68
N LYS A 94 1.03 14.93 -4.67
CA LYS A 94 0.24 14.72 -5.89
C LYS A 94 0.84 13.60 -6.74
N HIS A 95 2.14 13.64 -6.99
CA HIS A 95 2.82 12.60 -7.76
C HIS A 95 2.80 11.25 -7.05
N ALA A 96 2.99 11.22 -5.72
CA ALA A 96 2.88 10.00 -4.95
C ALA A 96 1.48 9.37 -5.05
N ALA A 97 0.41 10.18 -4.96
CA ALA A 97 -0.96 9.69 -5.14
C ALA A 97 -1.22 9.16 -6.55
N ALA A 98 -0.74 9.86 -7.59
CA ALA A 98 -0.85 9.42 -8.98
C ALA A 98 -0.17 8.07 -9.22
N ILE A 99 1.06 7.91 -8.73
CA ILE A 99 1.82 6.66 -8.82
C ILE A 99 1.11 5.54 -8.04
N ALA A 100 0.63 5.81 -6.83
CA ALA A 100 -0.07 4.82 -6.01
C ALA A 100 -1.35 4.32 -6.68
N LEU A 101 -2.15 5.22 -7.27
CA LEU A 101 -3.35 4.86 -8.03
C LEU A 101 -2.99 4.01 -9.25
N ALA A 102 -2.01 4.45 -10.05
CA ALA A 102 -1.59 3.71 -11.24
C ALA A 102 -1.03 2.32 -10.89
N ALA A 103 -0.18 2.22 -9.86
CA ALA A 103 0.37 0.95 -9.40
C ALA A 103 -0.72 0.01 -8.85
N SER A 104 -1.68 0.54 -8.09
CA SER A 104 -2.83 -0.23 -7.59
C SER A 104 -3.72 -0.73 -8.73
N GLY A 105 -3.94 0.11 -9.75
CA GLY A 105 -4.68 -0.28 -10.94
C GLY A 105 -3.96 -1.37 -11.74
N LEU A 106 -2.65 -1.24 -11.94
CA LEU A 106 -1.84 -2.27 -12.61
C LEU A 106 -1.90 -3.60 -11.84
N LEU A 107 -1.71 -3.57 -10.52
CA LEU A 107 -1.83 -4.77 -9.68
C LEU A 107 -3.21 -5.41 -9.83
N THR A 108 -4.28 -4.61 -9.83
CA THR A 108 -5.65 -5.09 -10.01
C THR A 108 -5.84 -5.81 -11.35
N LEU A 109 -5.30 -5.25 -12.44
CA LEU A 109 -5.36 -5.89 -13.77
C LEU A 109 -4.55 -7.20 -13.83
N THR A 110 -3.46 -7.31 -13.05
CA THR A 110 -2.65 -8.53 -13.02
C THR A 110 -3.27 -9.68 -12.21
N ILE A 111 -4.30 -9.41 -11.39
CA ILE A 111 -4.96 -10.44 -10.55
C ILE A 111 -5.46 -11.61 -11.40
N GLN A 112 -5.98 -11.37 -12.60
CA GLN A 112 -6.43 -12.43 -13.51
C GLN A 112 -5.34 -13.48 -13.72
N PHE A 113 -4.09 -13.03 -13.95
CA PHE A 113 -2.98 -13.93 -14.26
C PHE A 113 -2.39 -14.57 -13.00
N LEU A 114 -2.33 -13.82 -11.90
CA LEU A 114 -1.73 -14.29 -10.65
C LEU A 114 -2.63 -15.26 -9.88
N MET A 115 -3.95 -15.07 -9.96
CA MET A 115 -4.91 -15.78 -9.11
C MET A 115 -5.71 -16.84 -9.86
N ALA A 116 -5.84 -16.77 -11.19
CA ALA A 116 -6.58 -17.77 -11.96
C ALA A 116 -6.14 -19.23 -11.71
N PRO A 117 -4.85 -19.57 -11.58
CA PRO A 117 -4.44 -20.96 -11.35
C PRO A 117 -4.89 -21.54 -10.00
N THR A 118 -5.15 -20.67 -9.01
CA THR A 118 -5.39 -21.07 -7.61
C THR A 118 -6.80 -20.82 -7.10
N HIS A 119 -7.62 -20.06 -7.86
CA HIS A 119 -8.96 -19.64 -7.44
C HIS A 119 -10.08 -20.36 -8.22
N THR A 120 -9.91 -21.67 -8.45
CA THR A 120 -10.94 -22.53 -9.03
C THR A 120 -11.60 -23.37 -7.94
N ILE A 121 -12.90 -23.20 -7.72
CA ILE A 121 -13.67 -23.96 -6.74
C ILE A 121 -14.82 -24.64 -7.48
N ARG A 122 -14.89 -25.98 -7.38
CA ARG A 122 -15.92 -26.81 -8.05
C ARG A 122 -16.00 -26.57 -9.57
N GLY A 123 -14.86 -26.37 -10.22
CA GLY A 123 -14.77 -26.12 -11.67
C GLY A 123 -15.05 -24.69 -12.11
N VAL A 124 -15.42 -23.79 -11.19
CA VAL A 124 -15.62 -22.36 -11.49
C VAL A 124 -14.36 -21.57 -11.11
N ASN A 125 -13.79 -20.87 -12.08
CA ASN A 125 -12.66 -19.97 -11.85
C ASN A 125 -13.15 -18.59 -11.39
N TYR A 126 -12.89 -18.24 -10.15
CA TYR A 126 -13.34 -16.97 -9.58
C TYR A 126 -12.56 -15.77 -10.11
N ALA A 127 -11.30 -15.94 -10.53
CA ALA A 127 -10.60 -14.84 -11.20
C ALA A 127 -11.36 -14.42 -12.47
N ASP A 128 -11.86 -15.41 -13.23
CA ASP A 128 -12.62 -15.18 -14.45
C ASP A 128 -14.00 -14.56 -14.22
N VAL A 129 -14.73 -15.02 -13.19
CA VAL A 129 -16.01 -14.42 -12.78
C VAL A 129 -15.87 -12.93 -12.47
N TRP A 130 -14.77 -12.52 -11.85
CA TRP A 130 -14.50 -11.13 -11.48
C TRP A 130 -13.75 -10.34 -12.57
N HIS A 131 -13.45 -10.94 -13.73
CA HIS A 131 -12.60 -10.36 -14.75
C HIS A 131 -13.06 -8.97 -15.20
N GLY A 132 -14.35 -8.82 -15.51
CA GLY A 132 -14.92 -7.54 -15.94
C GLY A 132 -14.81 -6.46 -14.85
N ALA A 133 -15.18 -6.79 -13.61
CA ALA A 133 -15.13 -5.85 -12.49
C ALA A 133 -13.68 -5.41 -12.18
N LEU A 134 -12.74 -6.35 -12.14
CA LEU A 134 -11.32 -6.06 -11.91
C LEU A 134 -10.72 -5.24 -13.07
N THR A 135 -11.15 -5.49 -14.31
CA THR A 135 -10.73 -4.72 -15.48
C THR A 135 -11.21 -3.27 -15.39
N ILE A 136 -12.48 -3.05 -15.04
CA ILE A 136 -13.05 -1.70 -14.89
C ILE A 136 -12.37 -0.95 -13.75
N ILE A 137 -12.21 -1.58 -12.59
CA ILE A 137 -11.56 -0.95 -11.42
C ILE A 137 -10.09 -0.65 -11.73
N GLY A 138 -9.35 -1.62 -12.27
CA GLY A 138 -7.94 -1.48 -12.59
C GLY A 138 -7.68 -0.39 -13.64
N GLY A 139 -8.47 -0.40 -14.73
CA GLY A 139 -8.42 0.64 -15.75
C GLY A 139 -8.80 2.01 -15.19
N GLY A 140 -9.86 2.08 -14.38
CA GLY A 140 -10.28 3.32 -13.70
C GLY A 140 -9.20 3.92 -12.80
N LEU A 141 -8.51 3.08 -12.02
CA LEU A 141 -7.41 3.51 -11.15
C LEU A 141 -6.20 4.03 -11.96
N ILE A 142 -5.84 3.38 -13.07
CA ILE A 142 -4.77 3.86 -13.95
C ILE A 142 -5.14 5.20 -14.58
N LEU A 143 -6.37 5.33 -15.10
CA LEU A 143 -6.87 6.58 -15.67
C LEU A 143 -6.89 7.70 -14.64
N MET A 144 -7.37 7.43 -13.42
CA MET A 144 -7.37 8.40 -12.32
C MET A 144 -5.95 8.78 -11.90
N GLY A 145 -5.01 7.83 -11.86
CA GLY A 145 -3.60 8.08 -11.59
C GLY A 145 -2.98 9.01 -12.64
N GLY A 146 -3.19 8.70 -13.93
CA GLY A 146 -2.75 9.55 -15.04
C GLY A 146 -3.36 10.94 -14.97
N LEU A 147 -4.69 11.04 -14.83
CA LEU A 147 -5.39 12.31 -14.73
C LEU A 147 -4.90 13.15 -13.54
N SER A 148 -4.68 12.50 -12.40
CA SER A 148 -4.15 13.15 -11.19
C SER A 148 -2.71 13.62 -11.36
N ALA A 149 -1.91 13.07 -12.29
CA ALA A 149 -0.58 13.60 -12.60
C ALA A 149 -0.67 14.91 -13.41
N PHE A 150 -1.56 14.96 -14.41
CA PHE A 150 -1.60 16.04 -15.40
C PHE A 150 -2.55 17.20 -15.06
N LEU A 151 -3.66 16.96 -14.35
CA LEU A 151 -4.61 18.05 -14.08
C LEU A 151 -4.05 19.09 -13.08
N PRO A 152 -4.20 20.40 -13.36
CA PRO A 152 -3.95 21.42 -12.36
C PRO A 152 -4.94 21.24 -11.19
N ARG A 153 -4.44 21.47 -9.97
CA ARG A 153 -5.27 21.36 -8.77
C ARG A 153 -6.27 22.50 -8.75
N PHE A 154 -7.57 22.21 -8.77
CA PHE A 154 -8.58 23.19 -8.39
C PHE A 154 -8.46 23.46 -6.88
N SER A 155 -7.79 24.54 -6.48
CA SER A 155 -7.76 24.98 -5.08
C SER A 155 -8.64 26.20 -4.88
N ASN A 156 -9.89 25.99 -4.47
CA ASN A 156 -10.71 27.02 -3.85
C ASN A 156 -10.62 26.85 -2.33
N THR A 157 -9.58 27.42 -1.73
CA THR A 157 -9.63 27.83 -0.32
C THR A 157 -8.50 28.84 -0.10
N PRO A 158 -8.81 30.14 0.01
CA PRO A 158 -7.82 31.09 0.50
C PRO A 158 -7.43 30.65 1.91
N VAL A 159 -6.17 30.30 2.12
CA VAL A 159 -5.60 30.12 3.45
C VAL A 159 -5.67 31.49 4.11
N ARG A 160 -6.66 31.70 4.98
CA ARG A 160 -6.77 32.90 5.79
C ARG A 160 -5.52 32.96 6.66
N LYS A 161 -4.62 33.92 6.38
CA LYS A 161 -3.51 34.23 7.28
C LYS A 161 -4.12 34.58 8.65
N PRO A 162 -3.58 34.05 9.76
CA PRO A 162 -3.97 34.54 11.08
C PRO A 162 -3.67 36.03 11.12
N LEU A 163 -4.66 36.82 11.53
CA LEU A 163 -4.45 38.23 11.80
C LEU A 163 -3.45 38.29 12.95
N VAL A 164 -2.25 38.76 12.66
CA VAL A 164 -1.35 39.25 13.71
C VAL A 164 -2.07 40.47 14.26
N GLU A 165 -2.58 40.35 15.48
CA GLU A 165 -3.02 41.49 16.26
C GLU A 165 -1.80 42.37 16.48
N GLU A 166 -1.77 43.54 15.84
CA GLU A 166 -0.87 44.61 16.24
C GLU A 166 -1.38 45.15 17.58
N THR A 167 -0.58 44.94 18.62
CA THR A 167 -0.57 45.75 19.85
C THR A 167 0.87 46.00 20.25
#